data_AF-A0A2X1QMH5-F1
#
_entry.id   AF-A0A2X1QMH5-F1
#
_cell.length_a   1.000
_cell.length_b   1.000
_cell.length_c   1.000
_cell.angle_alpha   90.00
_cell.angle_beta   90.00
_cell.angle_gamma   90.00
#
_symmetry.space_group_name_H-M   'P 1'
#
loop_
_entity.id
_entity.type
_entity.pdbx_description
1 polymer ?
#
loop_
_entity_poly.entity_id
_entity_poly.type
_entity_poly.pdbx_seq_one_letter_code
_entity_poly.pdbx_strand_id
1 'polypeptide(L)' 'MNIRDLEYLVALSEYKHFRRAADSCNVSQTNIKWANS' A
#
# COMPACT_ATOMS: atom_id res chain seq x y z
N MET A 1 12.13 -4.55 2.41
CA MET A 1 10.89 -4.66 1.62
C MET A 1 10.46 -6.11 1.61
N ASN A 2 9.27 -6.38 2.11
CA ASN A 2 8.61 -7.67 2.00
C ASN A 2 7.87 -7.74 0.65
N ILE A 3 7.48 -8.93 0.18
CA ILE A 3 6.67 -9.10 -1.04
C ILE A 3 5.35 -8.29 -0.96
N ARG A 4 4.78 -8.16 0.24
CA ARG A 4 3.61 -7.32 0.54
C ARG A 4 3.83 -5.83 0.21
N ASP A 5 5.06 -5.32 0.38
CA ASP A 5 5.38 -3.92 0.04
C ASP A 5 5.37 -3.73 -1.49
N LEU A 6 5.82 -4.74 -2.24
CA LEU A 6 5.79 -4.72 -3.70
C LEU A 6 4.36 -4.78 -4.24
N GLU A 7 3.52 -5.65 -3.66
CA GLU A 7 2.08 -5.70 -3.96
C GLU A 7 1.41 -4.34 -3.73
N TYR A 8 1.75 -3.67 -2.64
CA TYR A 8 1.22 -2.34 -2.34
C TYR A 8 1.71 -1.26 -3.32
N LEU A 9 2.98 -1.32 -3.76
CA LEU A 9 3.51 -0.41 -4.78
C LEU A 9 2.82 -0.58 -6.14
N VAL A 10 2.51 -1.82 -6.54
CA VAL A 10 1.71 -2.10 -7.74
C VAL A 10 0.30 -1.52 -7.57
N ALA A 11 -0.38 -1.82 -6.46
CA ALA A 11 -1.71 -1.29 -6.19
C ALA A 11 -1.73 0.25 -6.17
N LEU A 12 -0.68 0.90 -5.66
CA LEU A 12 -0.56 2.36 -5.70
C LEU A 12 -0.45 2.91 -7.11
N SER A 13 0.29 2.23 -7.99
CA SER A 13 0.40 2.63 -9.39
C SER A 13 -0.94 2.50 -10.14
N GLU A 14 -1.75 1.49 -9.77
CA GLU A 14 -3.07 1.25 -10.35
C GLU A 14 -4.12 2.23 -9.83
N TYR A 15 -4.24 2.37 -8.51
CA TYR A 15 -5.30 3.15 -7.88
C TYR A 15 -4.97 4.64 -7.75
N LYS A 16 -3.68 5.01 -7.72
CA LYS A 16 -3.18 6.38 -7.45
C LYS A 16 -3.76 7.01 -6.18
N HIS A 17 -4.25 6.17 -5.27
CA HIS A 17 -4.90 6.56 -4.02
C HIS A 17 -4.51 5.57 -2.92
N PHE A 18 -3.79 6.07 -1.91
CA PHE A 18 -3.27 5.26 -0.79
C PHE A 18 -4.35 4.44 -0.09
N ARG A 19 -5.51 5.04 0.18
CA ARG A 19 -6.64 4.36 0.83
C ARG A 19 -7.11 3.15 0.02
N ARG A 20 -7.34 3.34 -1.28
CA ARG A 20 -7.85 2.27 -2.17
C ARG A 20 -6.82 1.16 -2.38
N ALA A 21 -5.55 1.52 -2.52
CA ALA A 21 -4.46 0.55 -2.59
C ALA A 21 -4.31 -0.25 -1.28
N ALA A 22 -4.56 0.38 -0.13
CA ALA A 22 -4.47 -0.28 1.16
C ALA A 22 -5.63 -1.27 1.35
N ASP A 23 -6.85 -0.83 0.99
CA ASP A 23 -8.04 -1.66 0.98
C ASP A 23 -7.88 -2.87 0.03
N SER A 24 -7.29 -2.69 -1.16
CA SER A 24 -7.07 -3.80 -2.12
C SER A 24 -6.04 -4.83 -1.65
N CYS A 25 -5.06 -4.41 -0.83
CA CYS A 25 -4.03 -5.29 -0.30
C CYS A 25 -4.38 -5.88 1.08
N ASN A 26 -5.59 -5.63 1.60
CA ASN A 26 -5.99 -5.97 2.97
C ASN A 26 -4.98 -5.49 4.03
N VAL A 27 -4.36 -4.33 3.78
CA VAL A 27 -3.42 -3.70 4.72
C VAL A 27 -4.08 -2.46 5.31
N SER A 28 -3.94 -2.26 6.62
CA SER A 28 -4.33 -1.00 7.22
C SER A 28 -3.30 0.08 6.84
N GLN A 29 -3.79 1.30 6.58
CA GLN A 29 -2.95 2.46 6.27
C GLN A 29 -1.86 2.70 7.35
N THR A 30 -2.12 2.30 8.60
CA THR A 30 -1.19 2.39 9.73
C THR A 30 -0.03 1.39 9.68
N ASN A 31 -0.16 0.29 8.92
CA ASN A 31 0.87 -0.74 8.81
C ASN A 31 1.90 -0.43 7.70
N ILE A 32 1.69 0.65 6.95
CA ILE A 32 2.54 1.04 5.82
C ILE A 32 3.68 1.90 6.35
N LYS A 33 4.81 1.25 6.65
CA LYS A 33 5.96 1.87 7.33
C LYS A 33 6.55 3.08 6.62
N TRP A 34 6.34 3.23 5.31
CA TRP A 34 6.88 4.33 4.53
C TRP A 34 5.91 5.52 4.36
N ALA A 35 4.61 5.36 4.67
CA ALA A 35 3.60 6.39 4.40
C ALA A 35 3.63 7.58 5.40
N ASN A 36 4.48 7.52 6.43
CA ASN A 36 4.66 8.56 7.45
C ASN A 36 6.06 9.22 7.41
N SER A 37 6.76 9.20 6.27
CA SER A 37 8.06 9.88 6.08
C SER A 37 8.06 10.74 4.84
#